data_AF-A0A958KRT0-F1
#
_entry.id   AF-A0A958KRT0-F1
#
_cell.length_a   1.000
_cell.length_b   1.000
_cell.length_c   1.000
_cell.angle_alpha   90.00
_cell.angle_beta   90.00
_cell.angle_gamma   90.00
#
_symmetry.space_group_name_H-M   'P 1'
#
loop_
_entity.id
_entity.type
_entity.pdbx_description
1 polymer ?
#
loop_
_entity_poly.entity_id
_entity_poly.type
_entity_poly.pdbx_seq_one_letter_code
_entity_poly.pdbx_strand_id
1 'polypeptide(L)' 'MKVSLKWINEFVDVSEFFQKPQDLSAILTSAGLEVEGIENQSKQFQQVVVGVIVEKKQHPDADKLSVCQVSTG' A
#
# COMPACT_ATOMS: atom_id res chain seq x y z
N MET A 1 -6.24 -6.83 14.13
CA MET A 1 -5.21 -7.41 13.21
C MET A 1 -5.40 -6.79 11.83
N LYS A 2 -4.34 -6.52 11.07
CA LYS A 2 -4.45 -6.04 9.68
C LYS A 2 -3.99 -7.11 8.70
N VAL A 3 -4.74 -7.32 7.63
CA VAL A 3 -4.50 -8.33 6.59
C VAL A 3 -4.82 -7.72 5.23
N SER A 4 -4.03 -8.06 4.20
CA SER A 4 -4.27 -7.60 2.84
C SER A 4 -5.33 -8.48 2.17
N LEU A 5 -6.29 -7.86 1.47
CA LEU A 5 -7.25 -8.58 0.62
C LEU A 5 -6.57 -9.43 -0.45
N LYS A 6 -5.45 -8.94 -1.00
CA LYS A 6 -4.64 -9.70 -1.95
C LYS A 6 -4.09 -10.98 -1.31
N TRP A 7 -3.66 -10.90 -0.05
CA TRP A 7 -3.10 -12.05 0.64
C TRP A 7 -4.17 -13.09 0.98
N ILE A 8 -5.37 -12.67 1.40
CA ILE A 8 -6.53 -13.58 1.54
C ILE A 8 -6.82 -14.29 0.21
N ASN A 9 -6.76 -13.55 -0.90
CA ASN A 9 -7.00 -14.07 -2.25
C ASN A 9 -6.01 -15.15 -2.70
N GLU A 10 -4.84 -15.26 -2.06
CA GLU A 10 -3.87 -16.33 -2.35
C GLU A 10 -4.31 -17.69 -1.76
N PHE A 11 -5.23 -17.70 -0.79
CA PHE A 11 -5.72 -18.91 -0.14
C PHE A 11 -7.16 -19.26 -0.54
N VAL A 12 -8.00 -18.24 -0.71
CA VAL A 12 -9.41 -18.39 -1.10
C VAL A 12 -9.73 -17.28 -2.09
N ASP A 13 -10.27 -17.62 -3.26
CA ASP A 13 -10.64 -16.60 -4.26
C ASP A 13 -11.72 -15.68 -3.69
N VAL A 14 -11.36 -14.40 -3.57
CA VAL A 14 -12.21 -13.30 -3.08
C VAL A 14 -12.14 -12.13 -4.05
N SER A 15 -11.76 -12.39 -5.31
CA SER A 15 -11.53 -11.36 -6.33
C SER A 15 -12.79 -10.52 -6.62
N GLU A 16 -13.98 -11.10 -6.45
CA GLU A 16 -15.26 -10.39 -6.56
C GLU A 16 -15.42 -9.24 -5.55
N PHE A 17 -14.76 -9.32 -4.40
CA PHE A 17 -14.85 -8.32 -3.33
C PHE A 17 -13.85 -7.17 -3.47
N PHE A 18 -12.95 -7.18 -4.45
CA PHE A 18 -11.91 -6.14 -4.58
C PHE A 18 -12.47 -4.74 -4.86
N GLN A 19 -13.60 -4.64 -5.56
CA GLN A 19 -14.27 -3.36 -5.82
C GLN A 19 -15.15 -2.91 -4.66
N LYS A 20 -15.65 -3.86 -3.85
CA LYS A 20 -16.59 -3.62 -2.76
C LYS A 20 -16.25 -4.46 -1.51
N PRO A 21 -15.12 -4.16 -0.85
CA PRO A 21 -14.63 -4.96 0.28
C PRO A 21 -15.53 -4.93 1.52
N GLN A 22 -16.47 -3.98 1.59
CA GLN A 22 -17.50 -3.91 2.63
C GLN A 22 -18.40 -5.15 2.64
N ASP A 23 -18.64 -5.77 1.48
CA ASP A 23 -19.49 -6.95 1.39
C ASP A 23 -18.78 -8.17 2.04
N LEU A 24 -17.48 -8.33 1.80
CA LEU A 24 -16.67 -9.33 2.50
C LEU A 24 -16.59 -9.07 4.01
N SER A 25 -16.46 -7.80 4.40
CA SER A 25 -16.47 -7.39 5.82
C SER A 25 -17.74 -7.81 6.54
N ALA A 26 -18.90 -7.68 5.88
CA ALA A 26 -20.19 -8.09 6.45
C ALA A 26 -20.26 -9.62 6.63
N ILE A 27 -19.75 -10.38 5.66
CA ILE A 27 -19.67 -11.86 5.75
C ILE A 27 -18.77 -12.27 6.91
N LEU A 28 -17.55 -11.72 6.99
CA LEU A 28 -16.60 -12.02 8.06
C LEU A 28 -17.17 -11.69 9.44
N THR A 29 -17.79 -10.52 9.59
CA THR A 29 -18.41 -10.09 10.85
C THR A 29 -19.55 -11.03 11.24
N SER A 30 -20.38 -11.44 10.28
CA SER A 30 -21.47 -12.40 10.51
C SER A 30 -20.96 -13.80 10.89
N ALA A 31 -19.77 -14.16 10.41
CA ALA A 31 -19.07 -15.40 10.77
C ALA A 31 -18.34 -15.32 12.14
N GLY A 32 -18.45 -14.19 12.86
CA GLY A 32 -17.83 -13.98 14.17
C GLY A 32 -16.43 -13.36 14.13
N LEU A 33 -15.96 -12.92 12.96
CA LEU A 33 -14.69 -12.24 12.77
C LEU A 33 -14.95 -10.74 12.56
N GLU A 34 -14.97 -9.99 13.66
CA GLU A 34 -15.26 -8.55 13.63
C GLU A 34 -14.22 -7.77 12.80
N VAL A 35 -14.71 -6.93 11.89
CA VAL A 35 -13.88 -6.06 11.05
C VAL A 35 -14.07 -4.61 11.50
N GLU A 36 -13.06 -4.08 12.21
CA GLU A 36 -13.07 -2.72 12.74
C GLU A 36 -12.95 -1.64 11.66
N GLY A 37 -12.37 -1.96 10.50
CA GLY A 37 -12.17 -0.98 9.44
C GLY A 37 -11.52 -1.54 8.17
N ILE A 38 -11.67 -0.79 7.09
CA ILE A 38 -11.11 -1.09 5.77
C ILE A 38 -10.36 0.14 5.28
N GLU A 39 -9.08 -0.04 4.95
CA GLU A 39 -8.20 1.04 4.49
C GLU A 39 -7.76 0.79 3.05
N ASN A 40 -7.98 1.77 2.17
CA ASN A 40 -7.43 1.75 0.82
C ASN A 40 -6.16 2.61 0.75
N GLN A 41 -5.01 1.94 0.79
CA GLN A 41 -3.70 2.60 0.81
C GLN A 41 -3.34 3.29 -0.52
N SER A 42 -3.89 2.85 -1.66
CA SER A 42 -3.51 3.43 -2.97
C SER A 42 -4.09 4.81 -3.21
N LYS A 43 -5.22 5.16 -2.58
CA LYS A 43 -5.86 6.47 -2.73
C LYS A 43 -5.00 7.64 -2.24
N GLN A 44 -4.01 7.38 -1.39
CA GLN A 44 -3.18 8.42 -0.80
C GLN A 44 -2.11 8.95 -1.75
N PHE A 45 -1.78 8.20 -2.80
CA PHE A 45 -0.65 8.51 -3.66
C PHE A 45 -1.07 8.57 -5.12
N GLN A 46 -0.65 9.61 -5.82
CA GLN A 46 -0.79 9.73 -7.27
C GLN A 46 0.60 9.97 -7.85
N GLN A 47 0.86 9.41 -9.04
CA GLN A 47 2.11 9.61 -9.80
C GLN A 47 3.40 9.16 -9.08
N VAL A 48 3.30 8.19 -8.16
CA VAL A 48 4.47 7.60 -7.51
C VAL A 48 5.03 6.48 -8.37
N VAL A 49 6.34 6.53 -8.63
CA VAL A 49 7.08 5.54 -9.43
C VAL A 49 8.29 5.01 -8.65
N VAL A 50 8.80 3.86 -9.08
CA VAL A 50 10.06 3.31 -8.56
C VAL A 50 11.22 4.04 -9.25
N GLY A 51 12.19 4.50 -8.46
CA GLY A 51 13.40 5.15 -8.96
C GLY A 51 14.66 4.53 -8.35
N VAL A 52 15.76 4.56 -9.11
CA VAL A 52 17.09 4.11 -8.72
C VAL A 52 17.98 5.33 -8.53
N ILE A 53 18.58 5.46 -7.35
CA ILE A 53 19.56 6.52 -7.07
C ILE A 53 20.85 6.17 -7.82
N VAL A 54 21.25 7.01 -8.77
CA VAL A 54 22.49 6.83 -9.55
C VAL A 54 23.67 7.57 -8.90
N GLU A 55 23.40 8.65 -8.16
CA GLU A 55 24.42 9.40 -7.43
C GLU A 55 23.82 10.03 -6.16
N LYS A 56 24.61 10.09 -5.08
CA LYS A 56 24.26 10.77 -3.83
C LYS A 56 25.44 11.63 -3.35
N LYS A 57 25.21 12.92 -3.10
CA LYS A 57 26.19 13.86 -2.55
C LYS A 57 25.63 14.57 -1.32
N GLN A 58 26.50 14.99 -0.39
CA GLN A 58 26.10 15.84 0.74
C GLN A 58 25.59 17.20 0.23
N HIS A 59 24.52 17.72 0.81
CA HIS A 59 24.04 19.05 0.46
C HIS A 59 25.07 20.12 0.93
N PRO A 60 25.48 21.06 0.06
CA PRO A 60 26.54 22.02 0.39
C PRO A 60 26.23 22.87 1.62
N ASP A 61 24.96 23.26 1.79
CA ASP A 61 24.54 24.19 2.85
C ASP A 61 23.67 23.53 3.94
N ALA A 62 23.55 22.20 3.96
CA ALA A 62 22.67 21.53 4.93
C ALA A 62 23.24 20.18 5.37
N ASP A 63 23.52 20.06 6.67
CA ASP A 63 24.15 18.89 7.28
C ASP A 63 23.27 17.62 7.21
N LYS A 64 21.94 17.78 7.26
CA LYS A 64 21.00 16.64 7.28
C LYS A 64 20.44 16.25 5.91
N LEU A 65 20.86 16.90 4.83
CA LEU A 65 20.29 16.69 3.49
C LEU A 65 21.31 16.08 2.52
N SER A 66 20.80 15.37 1.53
CA SER A 66 21.58 14.85 0.41
C SER A 66 20.96 15.27 -0.91
N VAL A 67 21.81 15.59 -1.88
CA VAL A 67 21.42 15.77 -3.27
C VAL A 67 21.54 14.42 -3.97
N CYS A 68 20.42 13.89 -4.46
CA CYS A 68 20.36 12.60 -5.14
C CYS A 68 20.01 12.79 -6.62
N GLN A 69 20.79 12.18 -7.50
CA GLN A 69 20.40 11.99 -8.90
C GLN A 69 19.67 10.64 -9.01
N VAL A 70 18.48 10.63 -9.59
CA VAL A 70 17.60 9.45 -9.61
C VAL A 70 17.17 9.17 -11.06
N SER A 71 17.30 7.92 -11.47
CA SER A 71 16.68 7.39 -12.69
C SER A 71 15.33 6.76 -12.37
N THR A 72 14.29 7.05 -13.12
CA THR A 72 12.92 6.53 -12.90
C THR A 72 12.50 5.49 -13.94
N GLY A 73 13.48 4.87 -14.61
CA GLY A 73 13.26 4.04 -15.80
C GLY A 73 13.70 4.77 -17.06
#